data_AF-A0A8T6QHZ8-F1
#
_entry.id   AF-A0A8T6QHZ8-F1
#
_cell.length_a   1.000
_cell.length_b   1.000
_cell.length_c   1.000
_cell.angle_alpha   90.00
_cell.angle_beta   90.00
_cell.angle_gamma   90.00
#
_symmetry.space_group_name_H-M   'P 1'
#
loop_
_entity.id
_entity.type
_entity.pdbx_description
1 polymer ?
#
loop_
_entity_poly.entity_id
_entity_poly.type
_entity_poly.pdbx_seq_one_letter_code
_entity_poly.pdbx_strand_id
1 'polypeptide(L)'
;MAANTQQAKATRDKFAKEYQRYARGSQAKVNPFSERDIDVARQNYLAQEASVKSSAAEQKQIQSQLDSLVLGEHSQIASLKAQLAEAKYNLEQTIVRAPSDGYVTQVLIRPGTYAASLPLRPVMVFIPDQKRQIVAQFRQNF
;
A
#
# COMPACT_ATOMS: atom_id res chain seq x y z
N MET A 1 20.66 16.92 2.14
CA MET A 1 20.21 17.15 0.75
C MET A 1 19.44 18.45 0.54
N ALA A 2 18.61 18.89 1.51
CA ALA A 2 17.92 20.19 1.41
C ALA A 2 18.88 21.41 1.40
N ALA A 3 20.02 21.33 2.11
CA ALA A 3 21.02 22.39 2.13
C ALA A 3 21.66 22.66 0.75
N ASN A 4 22.02 21.61 -0.01
CA ASN A 4 22.59 21.76 -1.35
C ASN A 4 21.60 22.36 -2.35
N THR A 5 20.32 21.98 -2.29
CA THR A 5 19.29 22.54 -3.17
C THR A 5 18.93 23.98 -2.80
N GLN A 6 18.95 24.34 -1.52
CA GLN A 6 18.78 25.72 -1.10
C GLN A 6 19.97 26.60 -1.53
N GLN A 7 21.20 26.11 -1.39
CA GLN A 7 22.38 26.82 -1.88
C GLN A 7 22.35 27.00 -3.40
N ALA A 8 22.04 25.95 -4.16
CA ALA A 8 21.91 26.02 -5.61
C ALA A 8 20.78 26.96 -6.07
N LYS A 9 19.65 27.00 -5.35
CA LYS A 9 18.57 27.96 -5.62
C LYS A 9 19.01 29.39 -5.32
N ALA A 10 19.69 29.61 -4.20
CA ALA A 10 20.20 30.92 -3.80
C ALA A 10 21.26 31.45 -4.79
N THR A 11 22.16 30.59 -5.29
CA THR A 11 23.12 30.98 -6.34
C THR A 11 22.39 31.31 -7.64
N ARG A 12 21.45 30.46 -8.09
CA ARG A 12 20.62 30.75 -9.27
C ARG A 12 19.88 32.09 -9.14
N ASP A 13 19.31 32.39 -7.98
CA ASP A 13 18.58 33.64 -7.74
C ASP A 13 19.50 34.86 -7.76
N LYS A 14 20.74 34.72 -7.27
CA LYS A 14 21.77 35.77 -7.38
C LYS A 14 22.07 36.06 -8.86
N PHE A 15 22.36 35.04 -9.66
CA PHE A 15 22.65 35.19 -11.09
C PHE A 15 21.43 35.66 -11.90
N ALA A 16 20.21 35.28 -11.50
CA ALA A 16 18.98 35.76 -12.12
C ALA A 16 18.79 37.27 -11.94
N LYS A 17 19.02 37.77 -10.71
CA LYS A 17 18.97 39.21 -10.42
C LYS A 17 20.05 39.98 -11.16
N GLU A 18 21.23 39.39 -11.28
CA GLU A 18 22.36 39.97 -12.02
C GLU A 18 22.05 40.07 -13.52
N TYR A 19 21.56 38.99 -14.15
CA TYR A 19 21.07 39.02 -15.53
C TYR A 19 19.94 40.05 -15.73
N GLN A 20 18.95 40.11 -14.83
CA GLN A 20 17.89 41.12 -14.89
C GLN A 20 18.42 42.54 -14.80
N ARG A 21 19.44 42.79 -13.99
CA ARG A 21 20.08 44.11 -13.88
C ARG A 21 20.74 44.51 -15.20
N TYR A 22 21.50 43.61 -15.82
CA TYR A 22 22.12 43.85 -17.14
C TYR A 22 21.06 44.06 -18.23
N ALA A 23 20.01 43.25 -18.25
CA ALA A 23 18.92 43.37 -19.23
C ALA A 23 18.16 44.70 -19.10
N ARG A 24 17.83 45.15 -17.88
CA ARG A 24 17.17 46.45 -17.66
C ARG A 24 18.09 47.64 -17.96
N GLY A 25 19.36 47.53 -17.61
CA GLY A 25 20.36 48.57 -17.89
C GLY A 25 20.59 48.77 -19.39
N SER A 26 20.50 47.68 -20.17
CA SER A 26 20.59 47.72 -21.64
C SER A 26 19.41 48.43 -22.31
N GLN A 27 18.23 48.44 -21.69
CA GLN A 27 17.04 49.13 -22.19
C GLN A 27 17.01 50.63 -21.87
N ALA A 28 17.99 51.15 -21.12
CA ALA A 28 18.06 52.57 -20.77
C ALA A 28 18.50 53.43 -21.98
N LYS A 29 18.07 54.70 -21.99
CA LYS A 29 18.33 55.69 -23.06
C LYS A 29 19.82 55.88 -23.40
N VAL A 30 20.72 55.51 -22.48
CA VAL A 30 22.16 55.38 -22.68
C VAL A 30 22.53 53.99 -22.19
N ASN A 31 22.88 53.08 -23.11
CA ASN A 31 23.24 51.70 -22.77
C ASN A 31 24.65 51.68 -22.14
N PRO A 32 24.81 51.30 -20.85
CA PRO A 32 26.11 51.24 -20.18
C PRO A 32 26.82 49.88 -20.34
N PHE A 33 26.20 48.90 -21.00
CA PHE A 33 26.67 47.50 -21.03
C PHE A 33 26.85 46.97 -22.45
N SER A 34 27.85 46.11 -22.66
CA SER A 34 28.07 45.46 -23.97
C SER A 34 27.20 44.22 -24.14
N GLU A 35 26.92 43.82 -25.39
CA GLU A 35 26.19 42.57 -25.69
C GLU A 35 26.87 41.34 -25.09
N ARG A 36 28.22 41.31 -25.08
CA ARG A 36 28.99 40.22 -24.46
C ARG A 36 28.73 40.07 -22.97
N ASP A 37 28.58 41.18 -22.23
CA ASP A 37 28.35 41.13 -20.78
C ASP A 37 26.98 40.52 -20.46
N ILE A 38 25.98 40.83 -21.29
CA ILE A 38 24.61 40.28 -21.19
C ILE A 38 24.63 38.77 -21.50
N ASP A 39 25.37 38.37 -22.52
CA ASP A 39 25.51 36.96 -22.88
C ASP A 39 26.24 36.14 -21.82
N VAL A 40 27.33 36.66 -21.23
CA VAL A 40 28.02 36.01 -20.11
C VAL A 40 27.09 35.86 -18.90
N ALA A 41 26.33 36.91 -18.56
CA ALA A 41 25.35 36.84 -17.47
C ALA A 41 24.25 35.80 -17.74
N ARG A 42 23.78 35.69 -18.98
CA ARG A 42 22.79 34.69 -19.41
C ARG A 42 23.35 33.27 -19.28
N GLN A 43 24.55 33.02 -19.78
CA GLN A 43 25.19 31.71 -19.72
C GLN A 43 25.40 31.26 -18.27
N ASN A 44 25.85 32.17 -17.39
CA ASN A 44 26.00 31.89 -15.96
C ASN A 44 24.66 31.56 -15.30
N TYR A 45 23.59 32.29 -15.61
CA TYR A 45 22.25 31.98 -15.11
C TYR A 45 21.78 30.59 -15.57
N LEU A 46 21.91 30.27 -16.86
CA LEU A 46 21.52 28.97 -17.42
C LEU A 46 22.30 27.80 -16.80
N ALA A 47 23.60 27.98 -16.56
CA ALA A 47 24.44 26.97 -15.90
C ALA A 47 23.94 26.67 -14.47
N GLN A 48 23.57 27.70 -13.72
CA GLN A 48 23.03 27.53 -12.36
C GLN A 48 21.61 26.95 -12.37
N GLU A 49 20.78 27.33 -13.35
CA GLU A 49 19.46 26.74 -13.55
C GLU A 49 19.55 25.23 -13.85
N ALA A 50 20.50 24.83 -14.69
CA ALA A 50 20.77 23.41 -14.96
C ALA A 50 21.19 22.66 -13.69
N SER A 51 22.02 23.26 -12.83
CA SER A 51 22.43 22.68 -11.54
C SER A 51 21.28 22.51 -10.54
N VAL A 52 20.36 23.48 -10.48
CA VAL A 52 19.13 23.36 -9.67
C VAL A 52 18.24 22.24 -10.21
N LYS A 53 18.11 22.15 -11.53
CA LYS A 53 17.29 21.13 -12.19
C LYS A 53 17.84 19.72 -11.96
N SER A 54 19.16 19.53 -12.06
CA SER A 54 19.79 18.23 -11.76
C SER A 54 19.59 17.85 -10.30
N SER A 55 19.83 18.78 -9.37
CA SER A 55 19.64 18.53 -7.94
C SER A 55 18.18 18.21 -7.59
N ALA A 56 17.21 18.86 -8.24
CA ALA A 56 15.79 18.56 -8.06
C ALA A 56 15.40 17.20 -8.65
N ALA A 57 16.00 16.82 -9.79
CA ALA A 57 15.79 15.50 -10.40
C ALA A 57 16.33 14.38 -9.50
N GLU A 58 17.53 14.54 -8.94
CA GLU A 58 18.10 13.60 -7.97
C GLU A 58 17.20 13.43 -6.75
N GLN A 59 16.70 14.54 -6.18
CA GLN A 59 15.75 14.47 -5.07
C GLN A 59 14.49 13.70 -5.42
N LYS A 60 13.92 13.96 -6.61
CA LYS A 60 12.71 13.26 -7.07
C LYS A 60 12.96 11.77 -7.29
N GLN A 61 14.15 11.40 -7.77
CA GLN A 61 14.54 10.00 -7.96
C GLN A 61 14.69 9.29 -6.61
N ILE A 62 15.34 9.92 -5.63
CA ILE A 62 15.47 9.38 -4.27
C ILE A 62 14.10 9.25 -3.60
N GLN A 63 13.23 10.26 -3.75
CA GLN A 63 11.87 10.20 -3.23
C GLN A 63 11.10 9.03 -3.85
N SER A 64 11.20 8.84 -5.16
CA SER A 64 10.52 7.74 -5.85
C SER A 64 11.02 6.36 -5.40
N GLN A 65 12.33 6.24 -5.13
CA GLN A 65 12.93 5.03 -4.56
C GLN A 65 12.45 4.78 -3.13
N LEU A 66 12.39 5.82 -2.29
CA LEU A 66 11.85 5.72 -0.93
C LEU A 66 10.38 5.32 -0.93
N ASP A 67 9.56 5.97 -1.75
CA ASP A 67 8.13 5.65 -1.87
C ASP A 67 7.93 4.19 -2.31
N SER A 68 8.78 3.68 -3.21
CA SER A 68 8.76 2.28 -3.64
C SER A 68 9.11 1.31 -2.50
N LEU A 69 10.10 1.65 -1.66
CA LEU A 69 10.48 0.83 -0.50
C LEU A 69 9.39 0.82 0.57
N VAL A 70 8.81 1.99 0.87
CA VAL A 70 7.73 2.14 1.86
C VAL A 70 6.49 1.38 1.41
N LEU A 71 6.11 1.48 0.13
CA LEU A 71 5.01 0.69 -0.43
C LEU A 71 5.29 -0.83 -0.37
N GLY A 72 6.53 -1.24 -0.65
CA GLY A 72 6.99 -2.63 -0.52
C GLY A 72 6.86 -3.16 0.91
N GLU A 73 7.35 -2.42 1.89
CA GLU A 73 7.23 -2.77 3.30
C GLU A 73 5.76 -2.83 3.76
N HIS A 74 4.94 -1.87 3.32
CA HIS A 74 3.50 -1.89 3.58
C HIS A 74 2.80 -3.10 2.97
N SER A 75 3.18 -3.52 1.76
CA SER A 75 2.63 -4.72 1.12
C SER A 75 2.96 -6.00 1.90
N GLN A 76 4.19 -6.10 2.43
CA GLN A 76 4.60 -7.25 3.22
C GLN A 76 3.88 -7.27 4.58
N ILE A 77 3.72 -6.11 5.22
CA ILE A 77 2.92 -5.97 6.45
C ILE A 77 1.45 -6.34 6.19
N ALA A 78 0.87 -5.89 5.08
CA ALA A 78 -0.50 -6.23 4.72
C ALA A 78 -0.69 -7.74 4.50
N SER A 79 0.24 -8.37 3.77
CA SER A 79 0.26 -9.82 3.58
C SER A 79 0.37 -10.59 4.90
N LEU A 80 1.29 -10.17 5.80
CA LEU A 80 1.44 -10.79 7.11
C LEU A 80 0.20 -10.63 7.99
N LYS A 81 -0.46 -9.46 7.96
CA LYS A 81 -1.72 -9.25 8.66
C LYS A 81 -2.84 -10.15 8.11
N ALA A 82 -2.89 -10.35 6.80
CA ALA A 82 -3.85 -11.26 6.17
C ALA A 82 -3.60 -12.72 6.59
N GLN A 83 -2.34 -13.18 6.57
CA GLN A 83 -1.97 -14.52 7.04
C GLN A 83 -2.32 -14.72 8.52
N LEU A 84 -2.11 -13.70 9.35
CA LEU A 84 -2.48 -13.73 10.77
C LEU A 84 -4.00 -13.84 10.93
N ALA A 85 -4.78 -13.08 10.16
CA ALA A 85 -6.24 -13.16 10.19
C ALA A 85 -6.74 -14.54 9.74
N GLU A 86 -6.15 -15.11 8.69
CA GLU A 86 -6.46 -16.46 8.22
C GLU A 86 -6.11 -17.53 9.28
N ALA A 87 -4.93 -17.44 9.91
CA ALA A 87 -4.53 -18.35 10.97
C ALA A 87 -5.46 -18.28 12.19
N LYS A 88 -5.91 -17.08 12.56
CA LYS A 88 -6.92 -16.88 13.62
C LYS A 88 -8.26 -17.50 13.23
N TYR A 89 -8.71 -17.28 11.99
CA TYR A 89 -9.93 -17.89 11.49
C TYR A 89 -9.86 -19.42 11.53
N ASN A 90 -8.76 -20.01 11.06
CA ASN A 90 -8.56 -21.46 11.09
C ASN A 90 -8.54 -22.01 12.53
N LEU A 91 -7.95 -21.27 13.47
CA LEU A 91 -7.99 -21.63 14.90
C LEU A 91 -9.42 -21.60 15.45
N GLU A 92 -10.20 -20.57 15.12
CA GLU A 92 -11.61 -20.47 15.54
C GLU A 92 -12.47 -21.60 14.95
N GLN A 93 -12.20 -22.02 13.71
CA GLN A 93 -12.86 -23.14 13.05
C GLN A 93 -12.54 -24.51 13.67
N THR A 94 -11.58 -24.60 14.61
CA THR A 94 -11.37 -25.83 15.39
C THR A 94 -12.48 -26.09 16.41
N ILE A 95 -13.29 -25.07 16.73
CA ILE A 95 -14.39 -25.16 17.67
C ILE A 95 -15.72 -25.17 16.89
N VAL A 96 -16.29 -26.36 16.73
CA VAL A 96 -17.62 -26.52 16.12
C VAL A 96 -18.70 -26.25 17.17
N ARG A 97 -19.56 -25.26 16.93
CA ARG A 97 -20.71 -24.92 17.78
C ARG A 97 -22.01 -25.39 17.15
N ALA A 98 -23.02 -25.67 17.96
CA ALA A 98 -24.35 -26.00 17.46
C ALA A 98 -24.97 -24.78 16.72
N PRO A 99 -25.60 -24.98 15.55
CA PRO A 99 -26.20 -23.89 14.78
C PRO A 99 -27.54 -23.40 15.34
N SER A 100 -28.22 -24.21 16.15
CA SER A 100 -29.51 -23.91 16.78
C SER A 100 -29.71 -24.77 18.04
N ASP A 101 -30.86 -24.61 18.70
CA ASP A 101 -31.33 -25.56 19.72
C ASP A 101 -31.65 -26.92 19.06
N GLY A 102 -31.38 -28.00 19.80
CA GLY A 102 -31.50 -29.37 19.32
C GLY A 102 -30.60 -30.33 20.09
N TYR A 103 -30.34 -31.50 19.51
CA TYR A 103 -29.52 -32.52 20.13
C TYR A 103 -28.65 -33.27 19.11
N VAL A 104 -27.59 -33.89 19.63
CA VAL A 104 -26.64 -34.66 18.82
C VAL A 104 -26.96 -36.15 18.89
N THR A 105 -26.83 -36.83 17.76
CA THR A 105 -26.88 -38.28 17.64
C THR A 105 -25.65 -38.80 16.89
N GLN A 106 -25.42 -40.12 16.93
CA GLN A 106 -24.34 -40.78 16.19
C GLN A 106 -22.96 -40.14 16.38
N VAL A 107 -22.55 -39.90 17.64
CA VAL A 107 -21.21 -39.40 17.96
C VAL A 107 -20.20 -40.52 17.69
N LEU A 108 -19.39 -40.36 16.64
CA LEU A 108 -18.40 -41.35 16.20
C LEU A 108 -16.97 -40.98 16.62
N ILE A 109 -16.78 -39.79 17.19
CA ILE A 109 -15.45 -39.26 17.54
C ILE A 109 -15.07 -39.54 19.01
N ARG A 110 -13.78 -39.77 19.24
CA ARG A 110 -13.16 -39.87 20.57
C ARG A 110 -11.90 -39.01 20.63
N PRO A 111 -11.43 -38.58 21.81
CA PRO A 111 -10.15 -37.87 21.93
C PRO A 111 -9.02 -38.62 21.21
N GLY A 112 -8.22 -37.91 20.42
CA GLY A 112 -7.16 -38.48 19.57
C GLY A 112 -7.61 -38.97 18.19
N THR A 113 -8.93 -38.98 17.90
CA THR A 113 -9.42 -39.30 16.55
C THR A 113 -9.22 -38.12 15.62
N TYR A 114 -8.65 -38.34 14.43
CA TYR A 114 -8.53 -37.31 13.41
C TYR A 114 -9.89 -37.02 12.76
N ALA A 115 -10.39 -35.79 12.91
CA ALA A 115 -11.58 -35.29 12.23
C ALA A 115 -11.16 -34.71 10.87
N ALA A 116 -11.46 -35.43 9.80
CA ALA A 116 -11.29 -34.92 8.44
C ALA A 116 -12.58 -34.24 7.96
N SER A 117 -12.46 -33.13 7.24
CA SER A 117 -13.59 -32.47 6.56
C SER A 117 -14.06 -33.23 5.29
N LEU A 118 -13.94 -34.56 5.28
CA LEU A 118 -14.35 -35.36 4.14
C LEU A 118 -15.87 -35.58 4.17
N PRO A 119 -16.61 -35.32 3.06
CA PRO A 119 -18.07 -35.42 3.02
C PRO A 119 -18.62 -36.82 3.36
N LEU A 120 -17.78 -37.85 3.23
CA LEU A 120 -18.19 -39.25 3.31
C LEU A 120 -18.18 -39.81 4.73
N ARG A 121 -17.68 -39.08 5.74
CA ARG A 121 -17.57 -39.60 7.10
C ARG A 121 -17.81 -38.52 8.17
N PRO A 122 -19.08 -38.18 8.45
CA PRO A 122 -19.41 -37.23 9.50
C PRO A 122 -18.94 -37.76 10.86
N VAL A 123 -18.49 -36.86 11.74
CA VAL A 123 -18.06 -37.20 13.10
C VAL A 123 -19.24 -37.29 14.09
N MET A 124 -20.35 -36.65 13.75
CA MET A 124 -21.59 -36.59 14.52
C MET A 124 -22.75 -36.12 13.63
N VAL A 125 -23.99 -36.38 14.04
CA VAL A 125 -25.21 -35.87 13.40
C VAL A 125 -25.96 -34.95 14.35
N PHE A 126 -26.29 -33.74 13.91
CA PHE A 126 -27.08 -32.78 14.68
C PHE A 126 -28.53 -32.76 14.21
N ILE A 127 -29.48 -32.85 15.14
CA ILE A 127 -30.91 -32.78 14.89
C ILE A 127 -31.44 -31.47 15.53
N PRO A 128 -31.85 -30.48 14.74
CA PRO A 128 -32.44 -29.25 15.27
C PRO A 128 -33.83 -29.52 15.85
N ASP A 129 -34.23 -28.72 16.84
CA ASP A 129 -35.58 -28.78 17.39
C ASP A 129 -36.60 -28.24 16.38
N GLN A 130 -37.35 -29.16 15.76
CA GLN A 130 -38.37 -28.88 14.77
C GLN A 130 -39.61 -29.76 14.99
N LYS A 131 -40.76 -29.34 14.43
CA LYS A 131 -42.02 -30.12 14.52
C LYS A 131 -41.78 -31.54 13.99
N ARG A 132 -41.82 -32.53 14.88
CA ARG A 132 -41.61 -33.94 14.54
C ARG A 132 -42.81 -34.45 13.76
N GLN A 133 -42.57 -34.92 12.54
CA GLN A 133 -43.55 -35.69 11.79
C GLN A 133 -43.33 -37.18 12.08
N ILE A 134 -44.38 -37.86 12.55
CA ILE A 134 -44.38 -39.29 12.78
C ILE A 134 -45.04 -39.94 11.58
N VAL A 135 -44.27 -40.72 10.82
CA VAL A 135 -44.77 -41.50 9.69
C VAL A 135 -44.79 -42.97 10.11
N ALA A 136 -45.94 -43.61 10.00
CA ALA A 136 -46.11 -45.04 10.28
C ALA A 136 -46.66 -45.74 9.03
N GLN A 137 -46.07 -46.89 8.68
CA GLN A 137 -46.55 -47.75 7.61
C GLN A 137 -47.10 -49.04 8.23
N PHE A 138 -48.39 -49.29 8.04
CA PHE A 138 -49.02 -50.53 8.45
C PHE A 138 -49.05 -51.50 7.28
N ARG A 139 -48.63 -52.75 7.50
CA ARG A 139 -48.83 -53.81 6.51
C ARG A 139 -50.31 -54.16 6.51
N GLN A 140 -50.93 -54.08 5.33
CA GLN A 140 -52.29 -54.55 5.12
C GLN A 140 -52.22 -56.07 5.06
N ASN A 141 -52.62 -56.73 6.15
CA ASN A 141 -52.77 -58.18 6.17
C ASN A 141 -54.02 -58.51 5.35
N PHE A 142 -53.84 -59.26 4.26
CA PHE A 142 -54.92 -59.93 3.54
C PHE A 142 -55.25 -61.26 4.21
#